data_AF-A0A1E2RZ84-F1
#
_entry.id   AF-A0A1E2RZ84-F1
#
_cell.length_a   1.000
_cell.length_b   1.000
_cell.length_c   1.000
_cell.angle_alpha   90.00
_cell.angle_beta   90.00
_cell.angle_gamma   90.00
#
_symmetry.space_group_name_H-M   'P 1'
#
loop_
_entity.id
_entity.type
_entity.pdbx_description
1 polymer ?
#
loop_
_entity_poly.entity_id
_entity_poly.type
_entity_poly.pdbx_seq_one_letter_code
_entity_poly.pdbx_strand_id
1 'polypeptide(L)'
;MSLPPYAALDVTSNFSFLEGGSHPEELVATAKALGLEAIAIADRNTLAGVARGHLAARDIGMRFIVGARLDLQDAPSLLAYPTDRAAYGRLCRLLTIGQRRAEKGDCILYLDDVAELAEG
;
A
#
# COMPACT_ATOMS: atom_id res chain seq x y z
N MET A 1 8.82 8.57 30.57
CA MET A 1 8.51 9.33 29.34
C MET A 1 7.78 8.38 28.42
N SER A 2 6.53 8.65 28.02
CA SER A 2 5.83 7.78 27.05
C SER A 2 6.42 8.03 25.67
N LEU A 3 6.55 6.98 24.86
CA LEU A 3 6.96 7.12 23.47
C LEU A 3 5.94 7.98 22.70
N PRO A 4 6.37 8.77 21.70
CA PRO A 4 5.42 9.45 20.82
C PRO A 4 4.55 8.43 20.08
N PRO A 5 3.31 8.79 19.71
CA PRO A 5 2.48 7.94 18.86
C PRO A 5 3.21 7.58 17.58
N TYR A 6 3.16 6.30 17.19
CA TYR A 6 3.82 5.78 15.99
C TYR A 6 2.79 5.19 15.02
N ALA A 7 2.99 5.46 13.74
CA ALA A 7 2.23 4.86 12.65
C ALA A 7 3.18 4.12 11.70
N ALA A 8 2.84 2.88 11.37
CA ALA A 8 3.58 2.09 10.40
C ALA A 8 3.04 2.37 9.00
N LEU A 9 3.77 3.14 8.19
CA LEU A 9 3.32 3.57 6.85
C LEU A 9 3.84 2.70 5.70
N ASP A 10 4.85 1.88 5.97
CA ASP A 10 5.50 1.01 4.99
C ASP A 10 5.41 -0.43 5.49
N VAL A 11 4.27 -1.07 5.22
CA VAL A 11 4.01 -2.45 5.64
C VAL A 11 3.61 -3.30 4.45
N THR A 12 4.35 -4.38 4.25
CA THR A 12 4.16 -5.36 3.17
C THR A 12 3.38 -6.57 3.68
N SER A 13 2.30 -6.94 2.99
CA SER A 13 1.53 -8.16 3.26
C SER A 13 1.89 -9.28 2.29
N ASN A 14 1.32 -10.47 2.48
CA ASN A 14 1.47 -11.60 1.58
C ASN A 14 0.86 -11.43 0.18
N PHE A 15 0.21 -10.30 -0.10
CA PHE A 15 -0.14 -9.90 -1.47
C PHE A 15 1.05 -9.38 -2.28
N SER A 16 2.18 -9.11 -1.61
CA SER A 16 3.48 -8.93 -2.26
C SER A 16 4.18 -10.27 -2.33
N PHE A 17 4.03 -10.95 -3.46
CA PHE A 17 4.49 -12.33 -3.64
C PHE A 17 5.99 -12.48 -3.35
N LEU A 18 6.34 -13.48 -2.53
CA LEU A 18 7.71 -13.76 -2.05
C LEU A 18 8.40 -12.64 -1.26
N GLU A 19 7.68 -11.56 -0.92
CA GLU A 19 8.19 -10.42 -0.14
C GLU A 19 7.51 -10.31 1.23
N GLY A 20 6.22 -10.65 1.33
CA GLY A 20 5.44 -10.61 2.57
C GLY A 20 4.94 -11.98 3.02
N GLY A 21 5.00 -12.26 4.32
CA GLY A 21 4.52 -13.51 4.92
C GLY A 21 3.16 -13.43 5.59
N SER A 22 2.85 -12.28 6.20
CA SER A 22 1.63 -12.10 7.02
C SER A 22 0.43 -11.65 6.20
N HIS A 23 -0.75 -12.07 6.61
CA HIS A 23 -2.01 -11.59 6.05
C HIS A 23 -2.29 -10.13 6.49
N PRO A 24 -2.95 -9.29 5.67
CA PRO A 24 -3.34 -7.93 6.06
C PRO A 24 -4.10 -7.85 7.39
N GLU A 25 -4.98 -8.81 7.65
CA GLU A 25 -5.78 -8.90 8.87
C GLU A 25 -4.92 -9.12 10.12
N GLU A 26 -3.90 -9.97 10.01
CA GLU A 26 -2.93 -10.24 11.08
C GLU A 26 -2.09 -8.99 11.37
N LEU A 27 -1.59 -8.33 10.32
CA LEU A 27 -0.80 -7.10 10.44
C LEU A 27 -1.57 -5.99 11.15
N VAL A 28 -2.86 -5.81 10.80
CA VAL A 28 -3.75 -4.84 11.42
C VAL A 28 -4.02 -5.19 12.89
N ALA A 29 -4.31 -6.47 13.20
CA ALA A 29 -4.53 -6.91 14.58
C ALA A 29 -3.28 -6.71 15.43
N THR A 30 -2.09 -7.03 14.89
CA THR A 30 -0.81 -6.79 15.57
C THR A 30 -0.55 -5.31 15.80
N ALA A 31 -0.79 -4.44 14.80
CA ALA A 31 -0.63 -3.00 14.98
C ALA A 31 -1.51 -2.44 16.10
N LYS A 32 -2.76 -2.91 16.20
CA LYS A 32 -3.66 -2.54 17.30
C LYS A 32 -3.13 -3.03 18.65
N ALA A 33 -2.68 -4.28 18.72
CA ALA A 33 -2.14 -4.88 19.95
C ALA A 33 -0.86 -4.18 20.44
N LEU A 34 -0.04 -3.68 19.52
CA LEU A 34 1.16 -2.89 19.82
C LEU A 34 0.85 -1.43 20.19
N GLY A 35 -0.41 -1.01 20.13
CA GLY A 35 -0.81 0.37 20.43
C GLY A 35 -0.37 1.39 19.39
N LEU A 36 -0.23 0.98 18.12
CA LEU A 36 0.08 1.91 17.03
C LEU A 36 -1.09 2.86 16.77
N GLU A 37 -0.78 4.09 16.40
CA GLU A 37 -1.76 5.12 16.06
C GLU A 37 -2.45 4.80 14.73
N ALA A 38 -1.69 4.31 13.75
CA ALA A 38 -2.20 3.92 12.44
C ALA A 38 -1.31 2.86 11.77
N ILE A 39 -1.87 2.21 10.75
CA ILE A 39 -1.13 1.32 9.86
C ILE A 39 -1.54 1.60 8.40
N ALA A 40 -0.57 1.61 7.50
CA ALA A 40 -0.78 1.52 6.07
C ALA A 40 -0.29 0.18 5.54
N ILE A 41 -1.07 -0.46 4.68
CA ILE A 41 -0.57 -1.58 3.86
C ILE A 41 -0.12 -0.99 2.54
N ALA A 42 1.15 -1.19 2.20
CA ALA A 42 1.82 -0.67 1.03
C ALA A 42 2.44 -1.83 0.22
N ASP A 43 1.58 -2.72 -0.27
CA ASP A 43 2.02 -3.86 -1.07
C ASP A 43 2.73 -3.43 -2.37
N ARG A 44 3.67 -4.25 -2.81
CA ARG A 44 4.49 -4.03 -3.99
C ARG A 44 3.65 -4.10 -5.26
N ASN A 45 3.53 -2.97 -5.95
CA ASN A 45 2.86 -2.81 -7.24
C ASN A 45 1.41 -3.35 -7.26
N THR A 46 0.72 -3.32 -6.12
CA THR A 46 -0.66 -3.81 -5.99
C THR A 46 -1.40 -3.15 -4.83
N LEU A 47 -2.73 -3.15 -4.90
CA LEU A 47 -3.64 -2.77 -3.81
C LEU A 47 -4.42 -3.98 -3.28
N ALA A 48 -4.01 -5.21 -3.63
CA ALA A 48 -4.79 -6.40 -3.33
C ALA A 48 -4.97 -6.67 -1.83
N GLY A 49 -3.97 -6.34 -0.99
CA GLY A 49 -4.08 -6.46 0.47
C GLY A 49 -4.91 -5.36 1.14
N VAL A 50 -5.14 -4.23 0.46
CA VAL A 50 -5.82 -3.07 1.03
C VAL A 50 -7.26 -3.38 1.43
N ALA A 51 -8.02 -4.07 0.60
CA ALA A 51 -9.44 -4.35 0.89
C ALA A 51 -9.61 -5.18 2.17
N ARG A 52 -8.77 -6.21 2.34
CA ARG A 52 -8.79 -7.09 3.52
C ARG A 52 -8.31 -6.35 4.78
N GLY A 53 -7.19 -5.63 4.67
CA GLY A 53 -6.67 -4.82 5.78
C GLY A 53 -7.66 -3.74 6.22
N HIS A 54 -8.30 -3.05 5.29
CA HIS A 54 -9.28 -2.01 5.58
C HIS A 54 -10.51 -2.55 6.32
N LEU A 55 -11.05 -3.70 5.89
CA LEU A 55 -12.17 -4.34 6.58
C LEU A 55 -11.80 -4.77 8.00
N ALA A 56 -10.66 -5.45 8.17
CA ALA A 56 -10.18 -5.86 9.48
C ALA A 56 -9.95 -4.65 10.42
N ALA A 57 -9.39 -3.56 9.90
CA ALA A 57 -9.12 -2.37 10.68
C ALA A 57 -10.40 -1.67 11.13
N ARG A 58 -11.41 -1.60 10.25
CA ARG A 58 -12.73 -1.08 10.60
C ARG A 58 -13.36 -1.88 11.73
N ASP A 59 -13.28 -3.20 11.68
CA ASP A 59 -13.94 -4.08 12.64
C ASP A 59 -13.32 -3.99 14.05
N ILE A 60 -12.03 -3.64 14.17
CA ILE A 60 -11.33 -3.47 15.47
C ILE A 60 -11.07 -2.00 15.86
N GLY A 61 -11.58 -1.04 15.09
CA GLY A 61 -11.35 0.39 15.33
C GLY A 61 -9.87 0.79 15.27
N MET A 62 -9.15 0.30 14.25
CA MET A 62 -7.78 0.69 13.94
C MET A 62 -7.77 1.71 12.80
N ARG A 63 -6.98 2.78 12.91
CA ARG A 63 -6.83 3.75 11.81
C ARG A 63 -6.02 3.10 10.69
N PHE A 64 -6.66 2.94 9.54
CA PHE A 64 -6.08 2.34 8.36
C PHE A 64 -5.81 3.37 7.28
N ILE A 65 -4.64 3.31 6.66
CA ILE A 65 -4.21 4.16 5.55
C ILE A 65 -4.06 3.27 4.31
N VAL A 66 -4.68 3.66 3.21
CA VAL A 66 -4.48 2.98 1.93
C VAL A 66 -3.12 3.37 1.37
N GLY A 67 -2.33 2.38 0.91
CA GLY A 67 -1.08 2.66 0.25
C GLY A 67 -0.68 1.59 -0.76
N ALA A 68 0.36 1.89 -1.54
CA ALA A 68 1.06 0.94 -2.38
C ALA A 68 2.54 1.34 -2.47
N ARG A 69 3.43 0.35 -2.57
CA ARG A 69 4.81 0.57 -2.98
C ARG A 69 4.89 0.47 -4.50
N LEU A 70 5.35 1.53 -5.15
CA LEU A 70 5.59 1.58 -6.58
C LEU A 70 7.06 1.33 -6.86
N ASP A 71 7.39 0.16 -7.37
CA ASP A 71 8.74 -0.15 -7.82
C ASP A 71 8.88 0.24 -9.28
N LEU A 72 9.77 1.22 -9.52
CA LEU A 72 10.01 1.81 -10.83
C LEU A 72 11.24 1.18 -11.48
N GLN A 73 11.28 1.16 -12.81
CA GLN A 73 12.41 0.60 -13.58
C GLN A 73 13.58 1.57 -13.69
N ASP A 74 13.30 2.87 -13.66
CA ASP A 74 14.23 3.96 -13.97
C ASP A 74 14.43 4.95 -12.81
N ALA A 75 13.87 4.64 -11.64
CA ALA A 75 13.94 5.47 -10.43
C ALA A 75 13.81 4.62 -9.15
N PRO A 76 14.16 5.16 -7.97
CA PRO A 76 13.89 4.49 -6.69
C PRO A 76 12.40 4.22 -6.46
N SER A 77 12.10 3.19 -5.67
CA SER A 77 10.73 2.89 -5.27
C SER A 77 10.08 4.05 -4.52
N LEU A 78 8.78 4.23 -4.72
CA LEU A 78 7.97 5.26 -4.06
C LEU A 78 6.88 4.62 -3.21
N LEU A 79 6.52 5.28 -2.10
CA LEU A 79 5.30 4.95 -1.36
C LEU A 79 4.21 5.93 -1.79
N ALA A 80 3.10 5.39 -2.27
CA ALA A 80 1.96 6.17 -2.73
C ALA A 80 0.79 6.03 -1.75
N TYR A 81 0.26 7.15 -1.29
CA TYR A 81 -0.88 7.23 -0.37
C TYR A 81 -1.96 8.14 -0.96
N PRO A 82 -3.00 7.59 -1.60
CA PRO A 82 -4.02 8.42 -2.24
C PRO A 82 -4.79 9.24 -1.20
N THR A 83 -4.87 10.55 -1.40
CA THR A 83 -5.51 11.47 -0.43
C THR A 83 -7.03 11.53 -0.54
N ASP A 84 -7.59 11.12 -1.68
CA ASP A 84 -9.02 11.06 -1.92
C ASP A 84 -9.44 9.91 -2.86
N ARG A 85 -10.73 9.86 -3.21
CA ARG A 85 -11.27 8.83 -4.10
C ARG A 85 -10.77 8.98 -5.55
N ALA A 86 -10.50 10.20 -6.02
CA ALA A 86 -9.97 10.43 -7.36
C ALA A 86 -8.51 9.98 -7.46
N ALA A 87 -7.70 10.27 -6.44
CA ALA A 87 -6.33 9.80 -6.25
C ALA A 87 -6.26 8.28 -6.21
N TYR A 88 -7.16 7.63 -5.46
CA TYR A 88 -7.26 6.16 -5.45
C TYR A 88 -7.52 5.61 -6.86
N GLY A 89 -8.41 6.26 -7.62
CA GLY A 89 -8.67 5.91 -9.01
C GLY A 89 -7.45 6.07 -9.92
N ARG A 90 -6.68 7.16 -9.76
CA ARG A 90 -5.43 7.40 -10.49
C ARG A 90 -4.36 6.36 -10.15
N LEU A 91 -4.20 6.01 -8.87
CA LEU A 91 -3.28 4.97 -8.43
C LEU A 91 -3.67 3.60 -9.01
N CYS A 92 -4.94 3.22 -9.00
CA CYS A 92 -5.42 2.01 -9.67
C CYS A 92 -5.09 2.02 -11.17
N ARG A 93 -5.28 3.16 -11.84
CA ARG A 93 -4.96 3.32 -13.26
C ARG A 93 -3.46 3.16 -13.52
N LEU A 94 -2.61 3.78 -12.69
CA LEU A 94 -1.15 3.67 -12.75
C LEU A 94 -0.70 2.20 -12.65
N LEU A 95 -1.18 1.49 -11.61
CA LEU A 95 -0.89 0.06 -11.43
C LEU A 95 -1.38 -0.78 -12.62
N THR A 96 -2.55 -0.46 -13.17
CA THR A 96 -3.09 -1.14 -14.35
C THR A 96 -2.21 -0.92 -15.58
N ILE A 97 -1.64 0.28 -15.78
CA ILE A 97 -0.72 0.57 -16.88
C ILE A 97 0.52 -0.33 -16.75
N GLY A 98 1.14 -0.38 -15.58
CA GLY A 98 2.35 -1.16 -15.37
C GLY A 98 2.14 -2.67 -15.50
N GLN A 99 1.04 -3.19 -14.96
CA GLN A 99 0.69 -4.62 -15.05
C GLN A 99 0.38 -5.05 -16.49
N ARG A 100 -0.20 -4.18 -17.32
CA ARG A 100 -0.49 -4.48 -18.74
C ARG A 100 0.75 -4.51 -19.63
N ARG A 101 1.84 -3.88 -19.20
CA ARG A 101 3.12 -3.88 -19.93
C ARG A 101 3.98 -5.12 -19.63
N ALA A 102 3.68 -5.84 -18.56
CA ALA A 102 4.50 -6.91 -18.04
C ALA A 102 3.85 -8.29 -18.23
N GLU A 103 4.62 -9.35 -17.97
CA GLU A 103 4.06 -10.69 -17.84
C GLU A 103 3.20 -10.80 -16.57
N LYS A 104 2.36 -11.84 -16.51
CA LYS A 104 1.45 -12.03 -15.38
C LYS A 104 2.23 -12.19 -14.08
N GLY A 105 1.96 -11.31 -13.12
CA GLY A 105 2.61 -11.31 -11.81
C GLY A 105 3.64 -10.18 -11.67
N ASP A 106 4.02 -9.55 -12.77
CA ASP A 106 4.95 -8.43 -12.80
C ASP A 106 4.23 -7.09 -13.06
N CYS A 107 4.98 -6.00 -12.91
CA CYS A 107 4.51 -4.65 -13.16
C CYS A 107 5.70 -3.78 -13.60
N ILE A 108 5.59 -3.15 -14.78
CA ILE A 108 6.63 -2.29 -15.35
C ILE A 108 6.15 -0.84 -15.30
N LEU A 109 6.66 -0.09 -14.32
CA LEU A 109 6.39 1.34 -14.12
C LEU A 109 7.66 2.16 -14.32
N TYR A 110 7.48 3.35 -14.88
CA TYR A 110 8.52 4.37 -15.03
C TYR A 110 8.15 5.63 -14.25
N LEU A 111 9.15 6.46 -13.95
CA LEU A 111 8.92 7.72 -13.23
C LEU A 111 7.92 8.63 -13.97
N ASP A 112 7.95 8.65 -15.30
CA ASP A 112 7.02 9.43 -16.12
C ASP A 112 5.56 8.99 -15.94
N ASP A 113 5.29 7.69 -15.78
CA ASP A 113 3.92 7.20 -15.51
C ASP A 113 3.38 7.75 -14.19
N VAL A 114 4.26 7.83 -13.18
CA VAL A 114 3.91 8.40 -11.87
C VAL A 114 3.63 9.89 -12.03
N ALA A 115 4.50 10.63 -12.73
CA ALA A 115 4.35 12.07 -12.94
C ALA A 115 3.03 12.42 -13.65
N GLU A 116 2.62 11.63 -14.65
CA GLU A 116 1.35 11.83 -15.38
C GLU A 116 0.10 11.65 -14.49
N LEU A 117 0.20 10.84 -13.43
CA LEU A 117 -0.91 10.48 -12.54
C LEU A 117 -0.69 10.94 -11.08
N ALA A 118 0.21 11.89 -10.85
CA ALA A 118 0.71 12.29 -9.53
C ALA A 118 -0.23 13.18 -8.70
N GLU A 119 -1.33 13.68 -9.28
CA GLU A 119 -2.26 14.51 -8.53
C GLU A 119 -2.89 13.70 -7.38
N GLY A 120 -2.82 14.22 -6.16
CA GLY A 120 -3.55 13.70 -4.99
C GLY A 120 -2.99 12.44 -4.36
#